data_AF-A0A4Y7UA30-F1
#
_entry.id   AF-A0A4Y7UA30-F1
#
_cell.length_a   1.000
_cell.length_b   1.000
_cell.length_c   1.000
_cell.angle_alpha   90.00
_cell.angle_beta   90.00
_cell.angle_gamma   90.00
#
_symmetry.space_group_name_H-M   'P 1'
#
loop_
_entity.id
_entity.type
_entity.pdbx_description
1 polymer ?
#
loop_
_entity_poly.entity_id
_entity_poly.type
_entity_poly.pdbx_seq_one_letter_code
_entity_poly.pdbx_strand_id
1 'polypeptide(L)'
;MTEIQKLFSKKDALLVQLACIQNDINDYITHPVETVSIQQIHYQYEFIIKEIRRIDTKIYDLFNKQSLSLALKNRDLKKLTDIATSTFLFTVKDLPKLHFLMFNNSDL
;
A
#
# COMPACT_ATOMS: atom_id res chain seq x y z
N MET A 1 0.93 12.18 10.09
CA MET A 1 1.14 11.99 8.64
C MET A 1 2.06 10.80 8.44
N THR A 2 1.63 9.76 7.73
CA THR A 2 2.45 8.54 7.52
C THR A 2 3.61 8.82 6.57
N GLU A 3 4.66 8.00 6.61
CA GLU A 3 5.82 8.15 5.72
C GLU A 3 5.42 8.10 4.23
N ILE A 4 4.47 7.24 3.89
CA ILE A 4 3.89 7.13 2.54
C ILE A 4 3.20 8.44 2.13
N GLN A 5 2.42 9.06 3.01
CA GLN A 5 1.78 10.36 2.73
C GLN A 5 2.80 11.46 2.45
N LYS A 6 3.91 11.49 3.20
CA LYS A 6 5.01 12.44 2.96
C LYS A 6 5.66 12.23 1.60
N LEU A 7 5.84 10.98 1.18
CA LEU A 7 6.37 10.63 -0.14
C LEU A 7 5.43 11.06 -1.26
N PHE A 8 4.12 10.85 -1.11
CA PHE A 8 3.13 11.35 -2.07
C PHE A 8 3.12 12.88 -2.17
N SER A 9 3.09 13.60 -1.04
CA SER A 9 3.15 15.06 -1.07
C SER A 9 4.43 15.59 -1.72
N LYS A 10 5.57 14.92 -1.50
CA LYS A 10 6.82 15.27 -2.20
C LYS A 10 6.73 15.01 -3.70
N LYS A 11 6.12 13.90 -4.12
CA LYS A 11 5.89 13.58 -5.53
C LYS A 11 4.98 14.62 -6.19
N ASP A 12 3.90 15.01 -5.55
CA ASP A 12 2.97 16.03 -6.07
C ASP A 12 3.67 17.37 -6.27
N ALA A 13 4.50 17.79 -5.31
CA ALA A 13 5.30 19.02 -5.44
C ALA A 13 6.27 18.95 -6.64
N LEU A 14 6.91 17.80 -6.87
CA LEU A 14 7.80 17.60 -8.02
C LEU A 14 7.04 17.59 -9.35
N LEU A 15 5.82 17.06 -9.38
CA LEU A 15 4.97 17.09 -10.58
C LEU A 15 4.55 18.53 -10.93
N VAL A 16 4.26 19.36 -9.92
CA VAL A 16 4.01 20.80 -10.14
C VAL A 16 5.24 21.48 -10.71
N GLN A 17 6.44 21.21 -10.15
CA GLN A 17 7.69 21.77 -10.68
C GLN A 17 7.94 21.34 -12.14
N LEU A 18 7.62 20.09 -12.49
CA LEU A 18 7.72 19.60 -13.87
C LEU A 18 6.78 20.38 -14.81
N ALA A 19 5.56 20.66 -14.37
CA ALA A 19 4.59 21.44 -15.14
C ALA A 19 5.07 22.89 -15.33
N CYS A 20 5.69 23.50 -14.32
CA CYS A 20 6.30 24.82 -14.45
C CYS A 20 7.42 24.81 -15.50
N ILE A 21 8.33 23.84 -15.46
CA ILE A 21 9.40 23.70 -16.45
C ILE A 21 8.83 23.54 -17.87
N GLN A 22 7.77 22.75 -18.02
CA GLN A 22 7.12 22.59 -19.32
C GLN A 22 6.54 23.91 -19.82
N ASN A 23 5.96 24.72 -18.93
CA ASN A 23 5.50 26.05 -19.28
C ASN A 23 6.65 26.97 -19.68
N ASP A 24 7.74 26.99 -18.91
CA ASP A 24 8.93 27.80 -19.21
C ASP A 24 9.55 27.44 -20.57
N ILE A 25 9.55 26.15 -20.95
CA ILE A 25 10.00 25.71 -22.27
C ILE A 25 9.08 26.22 -23.38
N ASN A 26 7.76 26.15 -23.19
CA ASN A 26 6.81 26.66 -24.19
C ASN A 26 6.93 28.18 -24.35
N ASP A 27 7.10 28.89 -23.24
CA ASP A 27 7.31 30.34 -23.24
C ASP A 27 8.62 30.69 -23.93
N TYR A 28 9.70 29.93 -23.70
CA TYR A 28 10.97 30.11 -24.40
C TYR A 28 10.87 29.84 -25.91
N ILE A 29 10.12 28.82 -26.34
CA ILE A 29 9.92 28.50 -27.75
C ILE A 29 9.17 29.63 -28.47
N THR A 30 8.19 30.23 -27.80
CA THR A 30 7.38 31.32 -28.38
C THR A 30 8.07 32.69 -28.26
N HIS A 31 8.83 32.92 -27.19
CA HIS A 31 9.48 34.18 -26.86
C HIS A 31 10.91 33.91 -26.35
N PRO A 32 11.87 33.64 -27.26
CA PRO A 32 13.23 33.33 -26.85
C PRO A 32 13.90 34.55 -26.21
N VAL A 33 14.49 34.34 -25.04
CA VAL A 33 15.26 35.34 -24.28
C VAL A 33 16.67 34.82 -24.02
N GLU A 34 17.69 35.68 -24.19
CA GLU A 34 19.11 35.29 -24.06
C GLU A 34 19.50 34.86 -22.64
N THR A 35 18.73 35.26 -21.63
CA THR A 35 19.03 34.98 -20.22
C THR A 35 18.66 33.56 -19.78
N VAL A 36 17.95 32.79 -20.62
CA VAL A 36 17.49 31.45 -20.28
C VAL A 36 18.40 30.39 -20.91
N SER A 37 19.04 29.56 -20.07
CA SER A 37 19.86 28.45 -20.53
C SER A 37 19.03 27.16 -20.67
N ILE A 38 18.82 26.72 -21.92
CA ILE A 38 18.13 25.45 -22.22
C ILE A 38 18.82 24.26 -21.56
N GLN A 39 20.16 24.27 -21.50
CA GLN A 39 20.91 23.21 -20.83
C GLN A 39 20.56 23.11 -19.34
N GLN A 40 20.45 24.25 -18.65
CA GLN A 40 20.06 24.27 -17.23
C GLN A 40 18.64 23.73 -17.04
N ILE A 41 17.70 24.13 -17.90
CA ILE A 41 16.33 23.61 -17.89
C ILE A 41 16.31 22.10 -18.10
N HIS A 42 17.09 21.60 -19.07
CA HIS A 42 17.20 20.16 -19.32
C HIS A 42 17.74 19.39 -18.10
N TYR A 43 18.77 19.91 -17.44
CA TYR A 43 19.30 19.30 -16.20
C TYR A 43 18.27 19.28 -15.07
N GLN A 44 17.51 20.36 -14.89
CA GLN A 44 16.44 20.43 -13.89
C GLN A 44 15.34 19.40 -14.18
N TYR A 45 14.91 19.29 -15.44
CA TYR A 45 13.95 18.29 -15.87
C TYR A 45 14.42 16.86 -15.58
N GLU A 46 15.63 16.50 -16.01
CA GLU A 46 16.27 15.20 -15.76
C GLU A 46 16.35 14.88 -14.26
N PHE A 47 16.71 15.87 -13.44
CA PHE A 47 16.81 15.73 -12.01
C PHE A 47 15.45 15.43 -11.37
N ILE A 48 14.40 16.18 -11.75
CA ILE A 48 13.05 16.00 -11.22
C ILE A 48 12.52 14.61 -11.57
N ILE A 49 12.70 14.17 -12.83
CA ILE A 49 12.29 12.82 -13.26
C ILE A 49 13.00 11.73 -12.44
N LYS A 50 14.30 11.88 -12.18
CA LYS A 50 15.05 10.94 -11.34
C LYS A 50 14.54 10.89 -9.90
N GLU A 51 14.23 12.05 -9.32
CA GLU A 51 13.67 12.10 -7.96
C GLU A 51 12.26 11.50 -7.88
N ILE A 52 11.39 11.73 -8.88
CA ILE A 52 10.07 11.08 -8.95
C ILE A 52 10.22 9.56 -8.99
N ARG A 53 11.09 9.02 -9.87
CA ARG A 53 11.36 7.58 -9.95
C ARG A 53 11.87 7.01 -8.63
N ARG A 54 12.77 7.73 -7.95
CA ARG A 54 13.30 7.34 -6.64
C ARG A 54 12.20 7.28 -5.57
N ILE A 55 11.25 8.21 -5.60
CA ILE A 55 10.10 8.21 -4.71
C ILE A 55 9.19 7.01 -5.01
N ASP A 56 8.92 6.73 -6.28
CA ASP A 56 8.08 5.59 -6.68
C ASP A 56 8.67 4.25 -6.22
N THR A 57 9.98 4.05 -6.39
CA THR A 57 10.66 2.85 -5.85
C THR A 57 10.50 2.74 -4.34
N LYS A 58 10.67 3.84 -3.60
CA LYS A 58 10.51 3.84 -2.13
C LYS A 58 9.08 3.51 -1.70
N ILE A 59 8.07 4.05 -2.39
CA ILE A 59 6.66 3.75 -2.11
C ILE A 59 6.40 2.26 -2.34
N TYR A 60 6.89 1.71 -3.46
CA TYR A 60 6.74 0.30 -3.79
C TYR A 60 7.40 -0.61 -2.74
N ASP A 61 8.63 -0.29 -2.32
CA ASP A 61 9.35 -1.03 -1.28
C ASP A 61 8.61 -1.02 0.06
N LEU A 62 8.08 0.14 0.47
CA LEU A 62 7.30 0.26 1.70
C LEU A 62 6.02 -0.57 1.63
N PHE A 63 5.32 -0.53 0.49
CA PHE A 63 4.10 -1.31 0.29
C PHE A 63 4.37 -2.82 0.33
N ASN A 64 5.46 -3.28 -0.30
CA ASN A 64 5.86 -4.69 -0.28
C ASN A 64 6.25 -5.15 1.13
N LYS A 65 7.00 -4.34 1.87
CA LYS A 65 7.37 -4.65 3.27
C LYS A 65 6.13 -4.76 4.16
N GLN A 66 5.17 -3.86 4.02
CA GLN A 66 3.92 -3.90 4.77
C GLN A 66 3.08 -5.11 4.39
N SER A 67 2.94 -5.39 3.09
CA SER A 67 2.19 -6.54 2.57
C SER A 67 2.78 -7.86 3.08
N LEU A 68 4.10 -8.01 3.03
CA LEU A 68 4.80 -9.18 3.55
C LEU A 68 4.59 -9.33 5.07
N SER A 69 4.72 -8.22 5.83
CA SER A 69 4.50 -8.24 7.28
C SER A 69 3.08 -8.68 7.63
N LEU A 70 2.07 -8.18 6.91
CA LEU A 70 0.67 -8.58 7.09
C LEU A 70 0.43 -10.05 6.72
N ALA A 71 1.02 -10.52 5.61
CA ALA A 71 0.93 -11.92 5.20
C ALA A 71 1.51 -12.86 6.25
N LEU A 72 2.66 -12.51 6.85
CA LEU A 72 3.27 -13.29 7.94
C LEU A 72 2.39 -13.30 9.18
N LYS A 73 1.87 -12.15 9.62
CA LYS A 73 0.95 -12.05 10.75
C LYS A 73 -0.31 -12.89 10.55
N ASN A 74 -0.89 -12.86 9.34
CA ASN A 74 -2.06 -13.67 9.01
C ASN A 74 -1.77 -15.17 9.05
N ARG A 75 -0.58 -15.58 8.59
CA ARG A 75 -0.15 -16.99 8.67
C ARG A 75 -0.01 -17.44 10.12
N ASP A 76 0.56 -16.60 10.98
CA ASP A 76 0.73 -16.93 12.40
C ASP A 76 -0.61 -16.96 13.14
N LEU A 77 -1.52 -16.03 12.84
CA LEU A 77 -2.90 -16.10 13.32
C LEU A 77 -3.59 -17.40 12.90
N LYS A 78 -3.44 -17.81 11.63
CA LYS A 78 -4.02 -19.06 11.14
C LYS A 78 -3.47 -20.28 11.88
N LYS A 79 -2.17 -20.32 12.16
CA LYS A 79 -1.60 -21.41 12.98
C LYS A 79 -2.19 -21.42 14.38
N LEU A 80 -2.35 -20.26 15.02
CA LEU A 80 -2.95 -20.17 16.35
C LEU A 80 -4.40 -20.63 16.35
N THR A 81 -5.18 -20.28 15.32
CA THR A 81 -6.56 -20.77 15.18
C THR A 81 -6.60 -22.27 14.93
N ASP A 82 -5.71 -22.80 14.10
CA ASP A 82 -5.63 -24.23 13.81
C ASP A 82 -5.26 -25.02 15.08
N ILE A 83 -4.32 -24.50 15.89
CA ILE A 83 -3.98 -25.07 17.19
C ILE A 83 -5.20 -25.02 18.11
N ALA A 84 -5.78 -23.84 18.34
CA ALA A 84 -6.90 -23.67 19.26
C ALA A 84 -8.13 -24.53 18.90
N THR A 85 -8.42 -24.68 17.60
CA THR A 85 -9.52 -25.52 17.12
C THR A 85 -9.19 -27.01 17.21
N SER A 86 -7.93 -27.41 17.01
CA SER A 86 -7.50 -28.80 17.19
C SER A 86 -7.50 -29.26 18.66
N THR A 87 -7.28 -28.35 19.62
CA THR A 87 -7.39 -28.65 21.05
C THR A 87 -8.84 -28.75 21.52
N PHE A 88 -9.79 -28.19 20.77
CA PHE A 88 -11.21 -28.21 21.09
C PHE A 88 -11.86 -29.52 20.60
N LEU A 89 -11.70 -30.59 21.38
CA LEU A 89 -12.45 -31.82 21.19
C LEU A 89 -13.90 -31.60 21.66
N PHE A 90 -14.81 -31.36 20.72
CA PHE A 90 -16.24 -31.40 21.01
C PHE A 90 -16.59 -32.80 21.52
N THR A 91 -16.88 -32.91 22.81
CA THR A 91 -17.36 -34.14 23.41
C THR A 91 -18.88 -34.14 23.48
N VAL A 92 -19.49 -35.32 23.58
CA VAL A 92 -20.96 -35.46 23.72
C VAL A 92 -21.51 -34.67 24.94
N LYS A 93 -20.64 -34.35 25.92
CA LYS A 93 -20.97 -33.55 27.10
C LYS A 93 -21.12 -32.05 26.80
N ASP A 94 -20.58 -31.58 25.68
CA ASP A 94 -20.63 -30.18 25.25
C ASP A 94 -21.87 -29.86 24.39
N LEU A 95 -22.66 -30.89 24.03
CA LEU A 95 -23.95 -30.68 23.38
C LEU A 95 -25.00 -30.19 24.39
N PRO A 96 -25.85 -29.20 24.01
CA PRO A 96 -26.98 -28.80 24.82
C PRO A 96 -27.87 -30.02 25.10
N LYS A 97 -28.21 -30.26 26.36
CA LYS A 97 -29.07 -31.39 26.79
C LYS A 97 -30.41 -31.47 26.04
N LEU A 98 -30.85 -30.35 25.45
CA LEU A 98 -32.05 -30.24 24.61
C LEU A 98 -31.95 -30.96 23.26
N HIS A 99 -30.76 -31.31 22.77
CA HIS A 99 -30.61 -32.00 21.47
C HIS A 99 -31.08 -33.47 21.53
N PHE A 100 -30.95 -34.12 22.68
CA PHE A 100 -31.45 -35.51 22.88
C PHE A 100 -32.98 -35.57 23.01
N LEU A 101 -33.63 -34.48 23.43
CA LEU A 101 -35.09 -34.42 23.56
C LEU A 101 -35.82 -34.40 22.20
N MET A 102 -35.14 -34.11 21.09
CA MET A 102 -35.75 -34.17 19.76
C MET A 102 -35.85 -35.58 19.18
N PHE A 103 -35.10 -36.55 19.73
CA PHE A 103 -35.06 -37.94 19.23
C PHE A 103 -35.79 -38.94 20.12
N ASN A 104 -36.25 -38.53 21.32
CA ASN A 104 -37.03 -39.38 22.23
C ASN A 104 -38.55 -39.38 21.94
N ASN A 105 -39.02 -38.72 20.88
CA ASN A 105 -40.42 -38.79 20.44
C ASN A 105 -40.65 -39.93 19.42
N SER A 106 -40.00 -41.06 19.60
CA SER A 106 -40.36 -42.31 18.93
C SER A 106 -40.83 -43.33 19.97
N ASP A 107 -41.87 -42.96 20.70
CA ASP A 107 -42.78 -43.92 21.33
C ASP A 107 -43.93 -44.19 20.35
N LEU A 108 -43.78 -45.25 19.57
CA LEU A 108 -44.86 -46.04 18.95
C LEU A 108 -44.33 -47.42 18.57
#